data_AF-A0A7G9GWP0-F1
#
_entry.id   AF-A0A7G9GWP0-F1
#
_cell.length_a   1.000
_cell.length_b   1.000
_cell.length_c   1.000
_cell.angle_alpha   90.00
_cell.angle_beta   90.00
_cell.angle_gamma   90.00
#
_symmetry.space_group_name_H-M   'P 1'
#
loop_
_entity.id
_entity.type
_entity.pdbx_description
1 polymer ?
#
loop_
_entity_poly.entity_id
_entity_poly.type
_entity_poly.pdbx_seq_one_letter_code
_entity_poly.pdbx_strand_id
1 'polypeptide(L)' 'MIKIYGKENCGKCKSLKAKLENDGIEFEYIEDIKTLMTVASKARIMSAPVVEKDGNFYTMEKFLEVL' A
#
# COMPACT_ATOMS: atom_id res chain seq x y z
N MET A 1 -3.14 12.21 1.93
CA MET A 1 -1.91 11.78 1.19
C MET A 1 -1.84 10.26 1.25
N ILE A 2 -1.64 9.59 0.12
CA ILE A 2 -1.66 8.13 0.03
C ILE A 2 -0.25 7.60 0.21
N LYS A 3 -0.05 6.61 1.07
CA LYS A 3 1.25 5.92 1.22
C LYS A 3 1.07 4.44 0.97
N ILE A 4 1.98 3.85 0.23
CA ILE A 4 1.99 2.43 -0.09
C ILE A 4 3.22 1.83 0.55
N TYR A 5 3.00 0.93 1.49
CA TYR A 5 4.04 0.12 2.09
C TYR A 5 4.17 -1.16 1.28
N GLY A 6 5.31 -1.28 0.60
CA GLY A 6 5.65 -2.40 -0.25
C GLY A 6 6.88 -3.15 0.24
N LYS A 7 7.21 -4.22 -0.49
CA LYS A 7 8.49 -4.93 -0.34
C LYS A 7 9.10 -5.16 -1.72
N GLU A 8 10.42 -5.28 -1.76
CA GLU A 8 11.11 -5.72 -2.97
C GLU A 8 10.52 -7.05 -3.47
N ASN A 9 10.35 -7.14 -4.78
CA ASN A 9 9.84 -8.34 -5.47
C ASN A 9 8.38 -8.71 -5.14
N CYS A 10 7.51 -7.71 -4.95
CA CYS A 10 6.08 -7.89 -4.74
C CYS A 10 5.28 -7.57 -6.02
N GLY A 11 4.73 -8.60 -6.68
CA GLY A 11 3.90 -8.44 -7.89
C GLY A 11 2.68 -7.53 -7.66
N LYS A 12 1.96 -7.75 -6.56
CA LYS A 12 0.79 -6.93 -6.16
C LYS A 12 1.15 -5.45 -5.94
N CYS A 13 2.32 -5.19 -5.36
CA CYS A 13 2.81 -3.85 -5.07
C CYS A 13 3.10 -3.09 -6.38
N LYS A 14 3.75 -3.75 -7.35
CA LYS A 14 3.99 -3.19 -8.68
C LYS A 14 2.68 -2.90 -9.42
N SER A 15 1.71 -3.81 -9.37
CA SER A 15 0.40 -3.60 -10.01
C SER A 15 -0.35 -2.42 -9.41
N LEU A 16 -0.37 -2.30 -8.07
CA LEU A 16 -1.03 -1.18 -7.40
C LEU A 16 -0.35 0.15 -7.70
N LYS A 17 1.00 0.17 -7.68
CA LYS A 17 1.80 1.33 -8.05
C LYS A 17 1.47 1.81 -9.47
N ALA A 18 1.55 0.91 -10.45
CA ALA A 18 1.27 1.22 -11.85
C ALA A 18 -0.17 1.71 -12.05
N LYS A 19 -1.14 1.17 -11.31
CA LYS A 19 -2.53 1.64 -11.37
C LYS A 19 -2.65 3.08 -10.87
N LEU A 20 -2.10 3.39 -9.70
CA LEU A 20 -2.15 4.76 -9.16
C LEU A 20 -1.40 5.77 -10.03
N GLU A 21 -0.26 5.37 -10.62
CA GLU A 21 0.44 6.19 -11.62
C GLU A 21 -0.42 6.43 -12.89
N ASN A 22 -1.17 5.41 -13.34
CA ASN A 22 -2.06 5.53 -14.50
C ASN A 22 -3.28 6.41 -14.23
N ASP A 23 -3.85 6.31 -13.03
CA ASP A 23 -4.96 7.15 -12.55
C ASP A 23 -4.51 8.59 -12.21
N GLY A 24 -3.21 8.89 -12.29
CA GLY A 24 -2.66 10.22 -11.97
C GLY A 24 -2.76 10.59 -10.48
N ILE A 25 -2.85 9.59 -9.61
CA ILE A 25 -3.02 9.77 -8.17
C ILE A 25 -1.64 9.87 -7.53
N GLU A 26 -1.39 10.94 -6.77
CA GLU A 26 -0.14 11.08 -6.03
C GLU A 26 -0.11 10.12 -4.82
N PHE A 27 0.94 9.32 -4.75
CA PHE A 27 1.22 8.43 -3.63
C PHE A 27 2.71 8.40 -3.30
N GLU A 28 3.01 8.09 -2.05
CA GLU A 28 4.36 7.83 -1.56
C GLU A 28 4.57 6.32 -1.49
N TYR A 29 5.61 5.79 -2.14
CA TYR A 29 5.95 4.36 -2.06
C TYR A 29 7.11 4.16 -1.08
N ILE A 30 6.83 3.44 0.01
CA ILE A 30 7.78 3.11 1.06
C ILE A 30 8.18 1.66 0.89
N GLU A 31 9.40 1.43 0.40
CA GLU A 31 10.00 0.11 0.25
C GLU A 31 10.90 -0.22 1.45
N ASP A 32 10.29 -0.35 2.62
CA ASP A 32 11.00 -0.73 3.84
C ASP A 32 10.26 -1.86 4.54
N ILE A 33 10.88 -3.04 4.59
CA ILE A 33 10.27 -4.26 5.14
C ILE A 33 9.93 -4.08 6.64
N LYS A 34 10.78 -3.40 7.41
CA LYS A 34 10.54 -3.19 8.85
C LYS A 34 9.32 -2.30 9.07
N THR A 35 9.20 -1.23 8.31
CA THR A 35 8.07 -0.30 8.36
C THR A 35 6.80 -0.99 7.88
N LEU A 36 6.86 -1.72 6.78
CA LEU A 36 5.76 -2.54 6.29
C LEU A 36 5.27 -3.51 7.37
N MET A 37 6.16 -4.28 7.99
CA MET A 37 5.80 -5.23 9.05
C MET A 37 5.15 -4.53 10.25
N THR A 38 5.68 -3.38 10.65
CA THR A 38 5.15 -2.59 11.77
C THR A 38 3.74 -2.09 11.48
N VAL A 39 3.54 -1.50 10.29
CA VAL A 39 2.25 -0.95 9.86
C VAL A 39 1.23 -2.07 9.63
N ALA A 40 1.63 -3.12 8.93
CA ALA A 40 0.81 -4.31 8.67
C ALA A 40 0.33 -4.94 9.98
N SER A 41 1.22 -5.11 10.97
CA SER A 41 0.87 -5.65 12.28
C SER A 41 -0.10 -4.75 13.05
N LYS A 42 0.13 -3.43 13.07
CA LYS A 42 -0.79 -2.45 13.69
C LYS A 42 -2.16 -2.44 13.02
N ALA A 43 -2.19 -2.56 11.69
CA ALA A 43 -3.41 -2.59 10.88
C ALA A 43 -4.12 -3.95 10.89
N ARG A 44 -3.52 -4.98 11.53
CA ARG A 44 -3.97 -6.39 11.45
C ARG A 44 -4.07 -6.91 10.01
N ILE A 45 -3.20 -6.42 9.13
CA ILE A 45 -3.09 -6.86 7.74
C ILE A 45 -1.88 -7.80 7.64
N MET A 46 -2.07 -9.00 7.10
CA MET A 46 -0.99 -9.98 6.93
C MET A 46 -0.42 -10.03 5.51
N SER A 47 -0.98 -9.23 4.60
CA SER A 47 -0.65 -9.23 3.17
C SER A 47 0.00 -7.90 2.76
N ALA A 48 0.93 -7.97 1.80
CA ALA A 48 1.48 -6.79 1.13
C ALA A 48 0.83 -6.62 -0.26
N PRO A 49 0.69 -5.37 -0.77
CA PRO A 49 1.02 -4.10 -0.13
C PRO A 49 -0.02 -3.65 0.93
N VAL A 50 0.41 -2.78 1.85
CA VAL A 50 -0.49 -2.05 2.76
C VAL A 50 -0.59 -0.61 2.29
N VAL A 51 -1.80 -0.08 2.22
CA VAL A 51 -2.05 1.30 1.80
C VAL A 51 -2.54 2.12 2.98
N GLU A 52 -1.88 3.23 3.27
CA GLU A 52 -2.34 4.25 4.21
C GLU A 52 -2.98 5.39 3.43
N LYS A 53 -4.23 5.71 3.75
CA LYS A 53 -4.94 6.88 3.22
C LYS A 53 -5.67 7.56 4.37
N ASP A 54 -5.36 8.84 4.59
CA ASP A 54 -6.00 9.67 5.62
C ASP A 54 -5.94 9.02 7.03
N GLY A 55 -4.81 8.38 7.36
CA GLY A 55 -4.59 7.68 8.63
C GLY A 55 -5.26 6.30 8.76
N ASN A 56 -6.00 5.87 7.73
CA ASN A 56 -6.61 4.54 7.67
C ASN A 56 -5.75 3.60 6.84
N PHE A 57 -5.68 2.34 7.27
CA PHE A 57 -4.91 1.30 6.61
C PHE A 57 -5.81 0.33 5.87
N TYR A 58 -5.47 0.07 4.61
CA TYR A 58 -6.23 -0.76 3.70
C TYR A 58 -5.33 -1.84 3.10
N THR A 59 -5.90 -3.03 2.93
CA THR A 59 -5.36 -4.02 1.99
C THR A 59 -5.55 -3.52 0.56
N MET A 60 -4.72 -3.97 -0.39
CA MET A 60 -4.92 -3.69 -1.81
C MET A 60 -6.38 -3.83 -2.28
N GLU A 61 -7.06 -4.93 -1.91
CA GLU A 61 -8.45 -5.20 -2.32
C GLU A 61 -9.41 -4.12 -1.80
N LYS A 62 -9.48 -3.93 -0.48
CA LYS A 62 -10.28 -2.86 0.13
C LYS A 62 -9.94 -1.47 -0.38
N PHE A 63 -8.67 -1.20 -0.63
CA PHE A 63 -8.24 0.10 -1.14
C PHE A 63 -8.84 0.37 -2.52
N LEU A 64 -8.88 -0.62 -3.40
CA LEU A 64 -9.51 -0.50 -4.72
C LEU A 64 -11.03 -0.34 -4.66
N GLU A 65 -11.68 -0.77 -3.58
CA GLU A 65 -13.13 -0.54 -3.37
C GLU A 65 -13.43 0.89 -2.88
N VAL A 66 -12.47 1.56 -2.25
CA VAL A 66 -12.62 2.92 -1.70
C VAL A 66 -11.86 3.99 -2.49
N LEU A 67 -11.16 3.59 -3.56
CA LEU A 67 -10.48 4.47 -4.51
C LEU A 67 -11.51 5.10 -5.45
#